data_AF-A0A7S0AD09-F1
#
_entry.id   AF-A0A7S0AD09-F1
#
_cell.length_a   1.000
_cell.length_b   1.000
_cell.length_c   1.000
_cell.angle_alpha   90.00
_cell.angle_beta   90.00
_cell.angle_gamma   90.00
#
_symmetry.space_group_name_H-M   'P 1'
#
loop_
_entity.id
_entity.type
_entity.pdbx_description
1 polymer ?
#
loop_
_entity_poly.entity_id
_entity_poly.type
_entity_poly.pdbx_seq_one_letter_code
_entity_poly.pdbx_strand_id
1 'polypeptide(L)'
;PVYRCCARSTVRVVLCSGNGTLLAPQRERLSKALASLLRHRCPPSIRSDGFILLDDLAAEMRCSPAVVAEVANAGSEEKRRFQLCSDLTGDGQTWVRATHGHSDPRIRADLLHSAILEPLELLVHG
;
A
#
# COMPACT_ATOMS: atom_id res chain seq x y z
N PRO A 1 -9.93 -3.06 -26.63
CA PRO A 1 -8.63 -3.54 -26.09
C PRO A 1 -8.85 -4.57 -24.98
N VAL A 2 -8.55 -5.83 -25.29
CA VAL A 2 -8.74 -6.99 -24.41
C VAL A 2 -7.56 -7.03 -23.43
N TYR A 3 -7.77 -6.71 -22.16
CA TYR A 3 -6.77 -6.95 -21.12
C TYR A 3 -7.04 -8.31 -20.48
N ARG A 4 -6.34 -9.34 -20.97
CA ARG A 4 -6.24 -10.66 -20.33
C ARG A 4 -5.04 -10.71 -19.40
N CYS A 5 -5.26 -11.36 -18.26
CA CYS A 5 -4.32 -12.06 -17.38
C CYS A 5 -3.33 -11.24 -16.53
N CYS A 6 -3.49 -11.35 -15.21
CA CYS A 6 -2.47 -12.02 -14.37
C CYS A 6 -3.07 -12.55 -13.05
N ALA A 7 -2.95 -13.87 -12.89
CA ALA A 7 -3.09 -14.73 -11.70
C ALA A 7 -3.78 -14.18 -10.43
N ARG A 8 -4.92 -14.81 -10.08
CA ARG A 8 -5.48 -14.87 -8.72
C ARG A 8 -4.52 -15.63 -7.80
N SER A 9 -3.40 -15.02 -7.41
CA SER A 9 -2.56 -15.58 -6.36
C SER A 9 -3.13 -15.12 -5.02
N THR A 10 -4.05 -15.91 -4.48
CA THR A 10 -4.60 -15.74 -3.14
C THR A 10 -3.46 -15.94 -2.15
N VAL A 11 -2.83 -14.85 -1.72
CA VAL A 11 -1.81 -14.90 -0.67
C VAL A 11 -2.56 -15.22 0.61
N ARG A 12 -2.61 -16.51 0.99
CA ARG A 12 -3.08 -16.93 2.31
C ARG A 12 -1.98 -16.63 3.31
N VAL A 13 -1.98 -15.43 3.89
CA VAL A 13 -1.22 -15.19 5.12
C VAL A 13 -2.11 -15.64 6.28
N VAL A 14 -1.82 -16.82 6.82
CA VAL A 14 -2.39 -17.23 8.11
C VAL A 14 -1.67 -16.41 9.18
N LEU A 15 -2.32 -15.39 9.72
CA LEU A 15 -1.80 -14.63 10.85
C LEU A 15 -2.56 -15.03 12.11
N CYS A 16 -1.83 -15.56 13.07
CA CYS A 16 -2.33 -15.90 14.40
C CYS A 16 -2.73 -14.62 15.14
N SER A 17 -3.95 -14.59 15.69
CA SER A 17 -4.40 -13.56 16.62
C SER A 17 -3.56 -13.58 17.89
N GLY A 18 -2.61 -12.66 18.03
CA GLY A 18 -1.88 -12.43 19.26
C GLY A 18 -1.13 -11.10 19.18
N ASN A 19 -1.13 -10.34 20.28
CA ASN A 19 -0.51 -9.01 20.43
C ASN A 19 1.03 -9.00 20.30
N GLY A 20 1.62 -9.87 19.49
CA GLY A 20 3.05 -9.96 19.24
C GLY A 20 3.44 -9.09 18.04
N THR A 21 4.46 -8.25 18.24
CA THR A 21 5.15 -7.52 17.17
C THR A 21 5.56 -8.47 16.05
N LEU A 22 5.38 -8.05 14.79
CA LEU A 22 5.73 -8.87 13.63
C LEU A 22 7.25 -9.08 13.57
N LEU A 23 7.69 -10.33 13.39
CA LEU A 23 9.09 -10.63 13.13
C LEU A 23 9.52 -10.01 11.80
N ALA A 24 10.76 -9.52 11.71
CA ALA A 24 11.28 -8.84 10.51
C ALA A 24 11.03 -9.60 9.19
N PRO A 25 11.23 -10.94 9.09
CA PRO A 25 10.95 -11.68 7.86
C PRO A 25 9.47 -11.72 7.48
N GLN A 26 8.57 -11.78 8.47
CA GLN A 26 7.12 -11.76 8.23
C GLN A 26 6.67 -10.37 7.76
N ARG A 27 7.20 -9.33 8.41
CA ARG A 27 6.96 -7.93 8.05
C ARG A 27 7.39 -7.64 6.61
N GLU A 28 8.55 -8.15 6.18
CA GLU A 28 9.02 -7.96 4.81
C GLU A 28 8.11 -8.66 3.79
N ARG A 29 7.69 -9.90 4.07
CA ARG A 29 6.74 -10.64 3.21
C ARG A 29 5.40 -9.93 3.10
N LEU A 30 4.87 -9.43 4.22
CA LEU A 30 3.64 -8.63 4.24
C LEU A 30 3.81 -7.31 3.49
N SER A 31 4.94 -6.62 3.65
CA SER A 31 5.26 -5.39 2.91
C SER A 31 5.29 -5.64 1.41
N LYS A 32 5.88 -6.75 0.96
CA LYS A 32 5.89 -7.16 -0.46
C LYS A 32 4.47 -7.48 -0.96
N ALA A 33 3.68 -8.19 -0.18
CA ALA A 33 2.28 -8.49 -0.52
C ALA A 33 1.44 -7.21 -0.62
N LEU A 34 1.57 -6.32 0.37
CA LEU A 34 0.90 -5.02 0.42
C LEU A 34 1.28 -4.14 -0.79
N ALA A 35 2.57 -4.05 -1.11
CA ALA A 35 3.05 -3.33 -2.28
C ALA A 35 2.52 -3.93 -3.58
N SER A 36 2.53 -5.26 -3.72
CA SER A 36 2.01 -5.94 -4.91
C SER A 36 0.52 -5.64 -5.12
N LEU A 37 -0.25 -5.66 -4.03
CA LEU A 37 -1.68 -5.41 -4.06
C LEU A 37 -1.98 -3.95 -4.44
N LEU A 38 -1.33 -2.98 -3.79
CA LEU A 38 -1.56 -1.57 -4.04
C LEU A 38 -1.05 -1.11 -5.41
N ARG A 39 0.10 -1.62 -5.88
CA ARG A 39 0.77 -1.15 -7.11
C ARG A 39 0.32 -1.85 -8.39
N HIS A 40 -0.01 -3.14 -8.28
CA HIS A 40 -0.20 -3.99 -9.46
C HIS A 40 -1.59 -4.60 -9.55
N ARG A 41 -2.19 -4.99 -8.41
CA ARG A 41 -3.54 -5.57 -8.44
C ARG A 41 -4.63 -4.51 -8.43
N CYS A 42 -4.40 -3.42 -7.69
CA CYS A 42 -5.30 -2.27 -7.56
C CYS A 42 -6.77 -2.71 -7.35
N PRO A 43 -7.16 -3.03 -6.10
CA PRO A 43 -8.52 -3.44 -5.78
C PRO A 43 -9.55 -2.44 -6.35
N PRO A 44 -10.76 -2.88 -6.71
CA PRO A 44 -11.77 -1.98 -7.26
C PRO A 44 -12.15 -0.82 -6.33
N SER A 45 -11.95 -0.95 -5.01
CA SER A 45 -12.17 0.09 -4.01
C SER A 45 -11.06 1.13 -3.91
N ILE A 46 -9.95 0.98 -4.66
CA ILE A 46 -8.89 1.99 -4.67
C ILE A 46 -9.35 3.26 -5.41
N ARG A 47 -9.11 4.41 -4.79
CA ARG A 47 -9.37 5.73 -5.36
C ARG A 47 -8.30 6.11 -6.38
N SER A 48 -8.58 7.11 -7.21
CA SER A 48 -7.64 7.59 -8.24
C SER A 48 -6.35 8.21 -7.67
N ASP A 49 -6.35 8.63 -6.40
CA ASP A 49 -5.18 9.14 -5.66
C ASP A 49 -4.34 8.02 -5.01
N GLY A 50 -4.73 6.76 -5.25
CA GLY A 50 -4.07 5.56 -4.72
C GLY A 50 -4.52 5.14 -3.33
N PHE A 51 -5.43 5.88 -2.69
CA PHE A 51 -5.91 5.53 -1.34
C PHE A 51 -7.00 4.46 -1.38
N ILE A 52 -6.92 3.53 -0.42
CA ILE A 52 -7.94 2.53 -0.10
C ILE A 52 -8.18 2.52 1.41
N LEU A 53 -9.38 2.16 1.84
CA LEU A 53 -9.69 1.96 3.24
C LEU A 53 -8.84 0.82 3.83
N LEU A 54 -8.32 1.04 5.03
CA LEU A 54 -7.49 0.06 5.72
C LEU A 54 -8.26 -1.24 5.98
N ASP A 55 -9.55 -1.15 6.30
CA ASP A 55 -10.40 -2.30 6.57
C ASP A 55 -10.66 -3.14 5.32
N ASP A 56 -10.97 -2.49 4.18
CA ASP A 56 -11.12 -3.17 2.89
C ASP A 56 -9.83 -3.90 2.49
N LEU A 57 -8.70 -3.23 2.71
CA LEU A 57 -7.40 -3.80 2.40
C LEU A 57 -7.06 -4.98 3.32
N ALA A 58 -7.38 -4.88 4.60
CA ALA A 58 -7.22 -5.95 5.57
C ALA A 58 -8.10 -7.15 5.24
N ALA A 59 -9.34 -6.93 4.79
CA ALA A 59 -10.24 -7.97 4.32
C ALA A 59 -9.67 -8.71 3.09
N GLU A 60 -9.13 -7.98 2.11
CA GLU A 60 -8.49 -8.56 0.92
C GLU A 60 -7.22 -9.36 1.28
N MET A 61 -6.42 -8.86 2.22
CA MET A 61 -5.22 -9.53 2.72
C MET A 61 -5.53 -10.64 3.74
N ARG A 62 -6.78 -10.75 4.20
CA ARG A 62 -7.25 -11.68 5.23
C ARG A 62 -6.47 -11.58 6.54
N CYS A 63 -6.20 -10.35 6.97
CA CYS A 63 -5.49 -10.06 8.20
C CYS A 63 -6.20 -8.93 8.99
N SER A 64 -5.70 -8.59 10.17
CA SER A 64 -6.26 -7.47 10.93
C SER A 64 -5.81 -6.12 10.37
N PRO A 65 -6.64 -5.07 10.44
CA PRO A 65 -6.25 -3.70 10.07
C PRO A 65 -5.00 -3.22 10.82
N ALA A 66 -4.88 -3.61 12.10
CA ALA A 66 -3.70 -3.30 12.92
C ALA A 66 -2.40 -3.86 12.32
N VAL A 67 -2.40 -5.09 11.79
CA VAL A 67 -1.23 -5.66 11.11
C VAL A 67 -0.90 -4.89 9.84
N VAL A 68 -1.89 -4.51 9.05
CA VAL A 68 -1.67 -3.72 7.83
C VAL A 68 -1.07 -2.35 8.20
N ALA A 69 -1.60 -1.69 9.23
CA ALA A 69 -1.09 -0.42 9.73
C ALA A 69 0.35 -0.54 10.26
N GLU A 70 0.66 -1.59 11.03
CA GLU A 70 2.02 -1.86 11.52
C GLU A 70 3.01 -2.01 10.36
N VAL A 71 2.66 -2.79 9.33
CA VAL A 71 3.51 -3.00 8.15
C VAL A 71 3.67 -1.72 7.33
N ALA A 72 2.59 -0.95 7.17
CA ALA A 72 2.61 0.33 6.47
C ALA A 72 3.49 1.35 7.19
N ASN A 73 3.39 1.42 8.53
CA ASN A 73 4.21 2.28 9.38
C ASN A 73 5.68 1.86 9.39
N ALA A 74 5.98 0.57 9.54
CA ALA A 74 7.37 0.09 9.54
C ALA A 74 8.07 0.31 8.20
N GLY A 75 7.31 0.35 7.09
CA GLY A 75 7.85 0.70 5.77
C GLY A 75 8.22 2.18 5.61
N SER A 76 7.89 3.03 6.59
CA SER A 76 8.16 4.47 6.56
C SER A 76 9.61 4.85 6.85
N GLU A 77 10.37 3.99 7.55
CA GLU A 77 11.70 4.32 8.06
C GLU A 77 12.80 4.30 6.96
N GLU A 78 12.70 3.40 5.98
CA GLU A 78 13.76 3.23 4.97
C GLU A 78 13.41 3.77 3.57
N LYS A 79 12.17 3.55 3.12
CA LYS A 79 11.77 3.80 1.71
C LYS A 79 10.43 4.51 1.56
N ARG A 80 9.80 4.91 2.67
CA ARG A 80 8.44 5.51 2.71
C ARG A 80 7.51 4.94 1.66
N ARG A 81 7.41 3.60 1.61
CA ARG A 81 6.68 2.89 0.54
C ARG A 81 5.19 3.13 0.58
N PHE A 82 4.68 3.41 1.77
CA PHE A 82 3.26 3.56 2.07
C PHE A 82 3.01 4.87 2.80
N GLN A 83 1.81 5.38 2.64
CA GLN A 83 1.31 6.54 3.37
C GLN A 83 -0.03 6.16 4.00
N LEU A 84 -0.14 6.41 5.30
CA LEU A 84 -1.37 6.31 6.06
C LEU A 84 -1.97 7.71 6.20
N CYS A 85 -3.29 7.80 6.13
CA CYS A 85 -4.04 9.03 6.32
C CYS A 85 -5.30 8.71 7.13
N SER A 86 -5.45 9.30 8.31
CA SER A 86 -6.71 9.28 9.05
C SER A 86 -7.60 10.39 8.51
N ASP A 87 -8.84 10.06 8.19
CA ASP A 87 -9.78 11.06 7.69
C ASP A 87 -10.11 12.09 8.79
N LEU A 88 -10.08 13.37 8.42
CA LEU A 88 -10.39 14.50 9.31
C LEU A 88 -11.90 14.77 9.39
N THR A 89 -12.70 14.09 8.56
CA THR A 89 -14.15 14.26 8.47
C THR A 89 -14.94 13.71 9.67
N GLY A 90 -14.27 13.03 10.62
CA GLY A 90 -14.86 12.64 11.91
C GLY A 90 -15.23 11.16 12.05
N ASP A 91 -15.24 10.39 10.96
CA ASP A 91 -15.59 8.96 11.00
C ASP A 91 -14.45 8.06 11.51
N GLY A 92 -13.25 8.64 11.75
CA GLY A 92 -12.09 7.92 12.26
C GLY A 92 -11.51 6.87 11.29
N GLN A 93 -11.96 6.87 10.04
CA GLN A 93 -11.51 5.92 9.03
C GLN A 93 -10.05 6.15 8.66
N THR A 94 -9.30 5.06 8.57
CA THR A 94 -7.89 5.09 8.15
C THR A 94 -7.78 4.64 6.71
N TRP A 95 -7.09 5.45 5.92
CA TRP A 95 -6.78 5.20 4.52
C TRP A 95 -5.30 4.89 4.37
N VAL A 96 -4.97 4.09 3.36
CA VAL A 96 -3.59 3.74 3.04
C VAL A 96 -3.36 3.76 1.53
N ARG A 97 -2.18 4.19 1.11
CA ARG A 97 -1.73 4.12 -0.29
C ARG A 97 -0.28 3.72 -0.42
N ALA A 98 0.12 3.22 -1.58
CA ALA A 98 1.52 3.18 -1.97
C ALA A 98 1.95 4.56 -2.51
N THR A 99 3.13 5.03 -2.14
CA THR A 99 3.62 6.38 -2.53
C THR A 99 4.16 6.43 -3.96
N HIS A 100 4.62 5.30 -4.49
CA HIS A 100 5.26 5.20 -5.79
C HIS A 100 5.08 3.81 -6.40
N GLY A 101 5.40 3.70 -7.70
CA GLY A 101 5.52 2.42 -8.42
C GLY A 101 4.20 1.79 -8.82
N HIS A 102 3.13 2.59 -8.98
CA HIS A 102 1.85 2.11 -9.49
C HIS A 102 1.95 1.77 -10.98
N SER A 103 1.31 0.67 -11.37
CA SER A 103 1.19 0.23 -12.77
C SER A 103 -0.24 0.26 -13.29
N ASP A 104 -1.22 0.54 -12.41
CA ASP A 104 -2.63 0.63 -12.79
C ASP A 104 -2.94 2.02 -13.36
N PRO A 105 -3.52 2.12 -14.58
CA PRO A 105 -3.81 3.40 -15.22
C PRO A 105 -4.92 4.21 -14.53
N ARG A 106 -5.70 3.62 -13.61
CA ARG A 106 -6.71 4.34 -12.81
C ARG A 106 -6.06 5.25 -11.77
N ILE A 107 -4.81 4.97 -11.38
CA ILE A 107 -4.08 5.77 -10.41
C ILE A 107 -3.38 6.91 -11.13
N ARG A 108 -3.75 8.13 -10.73
CA ARG A 108 -3.24 9.37 -11.30
C ARG A 108 -1.89 9.71 -10.70
N ALA A 109 -0.83 9.59 -11.48
CA ALA A 109 0.55 9.86 -11.05
C ALA A 109 0.75 11.30 -10.56
N ASP A 110 0.01 12.25 -11.12
CA ASP A 110 -0.01 13.66 -10.71
C ASP A 110 -0.57 13.89 -9.30
N LEU A 111 -1.33 12.94 -8.74
CA LEU A 111 -1.85 12.99 -7.37
C LEU A 111 -0.96 12.28 -6.33
N LEU A 112 0.12 11.63 -6.78
CA LEU A 112 0.99 10.82 -5.93
C LEU A 112 2.24 11.57 -5.47
N HIS A 113 2.81 12.43 -6.32
CA HIS A 113 4.11 13.04 -6.08
C HIS A 113 3.98 14.51 -5.70
N SER A 114 4.73 14.92 -4.69
CA SER A 114 5.02 16.33 -4.43
C SER A 114 5.94 16.84 -5.55
N ALA A 115 5.60 17.98 -6.16
CA ALA A 115 6.47 18.59 -7.16
C ALA A 115 7.83 18.93 -6.53
N ILE A 116 8.91 18.53 -7.21
CA ILE A 116 10.26 19.00 -6.88
C ILE A 116 10.33 20.45 -7.39
N LEU A 117 10.33 21.41 -6.48
CA LEU A 117 10.35 22.84 -6.81
C LEU A 117 11.77 23.33 -7.16
N GLU A 118 12.79 22.67 -6.64
CA GLU A 118 14.19 23.01 -6.86
C GLU A 118 14.89 21.91 -7.68
N PRO A 119 15.51 22.24 -8.82
CA PRO A 119 16.17 21.25 -9.66
C PRO A 119 17.29 20.54 -8.88
N LEU A 120 17.24 19.21 -8.88
CA LEU A 120 18.30 18.37 -8.33
C LEU A 120 19.49 18.38 -9.30
N GLU A 121 20.71 18.60 -8.78
CA GLU A 121 21.93 18.62 -9.60
C GLU A 121 22.21 17.28 -10.30
N LEU A 122 21.83 16.16 -9.67
CA LEU A 122 21.97 14.82 -10.24
C LEU A 122 20.92 13.87 -9.64
N LEU A 123 20.23 13.13 -10.50
CA LEU A 123 19.33 12.03 -10.14
C LEU A 123 19.89 10.73 -10.71
N VAL A 124 20.13 9.73 -9.86
CA VAL A 124 20.61 8.41 -10.28
C VAL A 124 19.44 7.42 -10.30
N HIS A 125 19.29 6.71 -11.40
CA HIS A 125 18.40 5.56 -11.55
C HIS A 125 19.25 4.35 -11.94
N GLY A 126 19.11 3.24 -11.21
CA GLY A 126 19.91 2.02 -11.38
C GLY A 126 19.06 0.81 -11.71
#